data_AF-C0PN06-F1
#
_entry.id   AF-C0PN06-F1
#
_cell.length_a   1.000
_cell.length_b   1.000
_cell.length_c   1.000
_cell.angle_alpha   90.00
_cell.angle_beta   90.00
_cell.angle_gamma   90.00
#
_symmetry.space_group_name_H-M   'P 1'
#
loop_
_entity.id
_entity.type
_entity.pdbx_description
1 polymer ?
#
loop_
_entity_poly.entity_id
_entity_poly.type
_entity_poly.pdbx_seq_one_letter_code
_entity_poly.pdbx_strand_id
1 'polypeptide(L)'
;MLENDISDVLDLTFSMDADEEKLILYEKAEVTDCELIPGGRNIRVTEENKHEYVDRVAEHRLTTAIRPQINAFLEGFNELIPRELISIFNDKELELLISGLPDIDLDDLKTNTEYSGYSIASPVVQWFWEIVQGFSKEDKARFLQFVTGTSKVPLEGFSELQGISGPQRFQIHKAYGSTNHLPSAHTCFNQLDLPEYTSKEQLQERLLLAIHEANEGFGFG
;
A
#
# COMPACT_ATOMS: atom_id res chain seq x y z
N MET A 1 17.60 1.33 6.52
CA MET A 1 18.02 1.09 7.91
C MET A 1 17.95 -0.38 8.29
N LEU A 2 16.80 -1.06 8.12
CA LEU A 2 16.64 -2.46 8.57
C LEU A 2 17.61 -3.45 7.89
N GLU A 3 17.84 -3.31 6.58
CA GLU A 3 18.67 -4.25 5.80
C GLU A 3 20.18 -3.95 5.85
N ASN A 4 20.59 -2.88 6.53
CA ASN A 4 21.99 -2.45 6.57
C ASN A 4 22.47 -2.34 8.02
N ASP A 5 23.76 -2.56 8.23
CA ASP A 5 24.40 -2.28 9.51
C ASP A 5 24.46 -0.76 9.73
N ILE A 6 24.04 -0.32 10.92
CA ILE A 6 23.99 1.10 11.31
C ILE A 6 25.12 1.50 12.27
N SER A 7 26.01 0.57 12.63
CA SER A 7 27.06 0.78 13.62
C SER A 7 27.99 1.91 13.18
N ASP A 8 28.08 2.97 13.98
CA ASP A 8 28.88 4.17 13.71
C ASP A 8 28.52 4.94 12.42
N VAL A 9 27.39 4.61 11.77
CA VAL A 9 26.90 5.28 10.55
C VAL A 9 25.84 6.33 10.88
N LEU A 10 24.95 6.01 11.82
CA LEU A 10 23.81 6.85 12.19
C LEU A 10 23.87 7.20 13.68
N ASP A 11 23.75 8.50 13.99
CA ASP A 11 23.62 8.98 15.36
C ASP A 11 22.15 9.30 15.65
N LEU A 12 21.35 8.24 15.80
CA LEU A 12 19.93 8.32 16.08
C LEU A 12 19.64 8.01 17.54
N THR A 13 18.60 8.63 18.07
CA THR A 13 18.01 8.32 19.37
C THR A 13 16.51 8.05 19.20
N PHE A 14 15.84 7.52 20.22
CA PHE A 14 14.39 7.30 20.18
C PHE A 14 13.60 8.61 20.35
N SER A 15 13.87 9.58 19.48
CA SER A 15 13.12 10.84 19.37
C SER A 15 13.06 11.31 17.93
N MET A 16 12.06 12.12 17.61
CA MET A 16 11.92 12.81 16.33
C MET A 16 12.24 14.28 16.47
N ASP A 17 13.04 14.80 15.53
CA ASP A 17 13.45 16.19 15.50
C ASP A 17 12.28 17.13 15.19
N ALA A 18 12.34 18.36 15.71
CA ALA A 18 11.33 19.39 15.49
C ALA A 18 10.99 19.65 14.00
N ASP A 19 11.98 19.58 13.11
CA ASP A 19 11.77 19.77 11.67
C ASP A 19 10.96 18.63 11.05
N GLU A 20 11.20 17.37 11.46
CA GLU A 20 10.40 16.23 11.02
C GLU A 20 8.98 16.31 11.57
N GLU A 21 8.84 16.68 12.84
CA GLU A 21 7.54 16.86 13.49
C GLU A 21 6.71 17.96 12.81
N LYS A 22 7.35 19.02 12.33
CA LYS A 22 6.69 20.10 11.58
C LYS A 22 6.12 19.64 10.25
N LEU A 23 6.75 18.68 9.57
CA LEU A 23 6.20 18.09 8.35
C LEU A 23 4.92 17.29 8.61
N ILE A 24 4.80 16.70 9.81
CA ILE A 24 3.62 15.92 10.22
C ILE A 24 2.52 16.86 10.72
N LEU A 25 2.88 17.85 11.52
CA LEU A 25 1.98 18.82 12.14
C LEU A 25 1.97 20.12 11.36
N TYR A 26 1.69 20.05 10.05
CA TYR A 26 1.81 21.13 9.06
C TYR A 26 1.28 22.51 9.52
N GLU A 27 0.27 22.55 10.39
CA GLU A 27 -0.35 23.78 10.90
C GLU A 27 0.26 24.35 12.19
N LYS A 28 1.20 23.65 12.85
CA LYS A 28 1.87 24.14 14.06
C LYS A 28 3.11 24.96 13.70
N ALA A 29 3.06 26.25 14.05
CA ALA A 29 4.17 27.19 13.81
C ALA A 29 5.43 26.87 14.64
N GLU A 30 5.25 26.31 15.84
CA GLU A 30 6.32 25.87 16.73
C GLU A 30 6.12 24.38 17.06
N VAL A 31 7.16 23.59 16.82
CA VAL A 31 7.19 22.18 17.13
C VAL A 31 8.49 21.87 17.85
N THR A 32 8.44 20.99 18.85
CA THR A 32 9.60 20.58 19.66
C THR A 32 9.89 19.12 19.39
N ASP A 33 11.12 18.68 19.64
CA ASP A 33 11.45 17.26 19.48
C ASP A 33 10.54 16.38 20.35
N CYS A 34 10.06 15.30 19.76
CA CYS A 34 9.15 14.37 20.38
C CYS A 34 9.90 13.10 20.79
N GLU A 35 9.81 12.69 22.05
CA GLU A 35 10.34 11.37 22.44
C GLU A 35 9.39 10.28 21.96
N LEU A 36 9.93 9.25 21.29
CA LEU A 36 9.16 8.11 20.80
C LEU A 36 8.85 7.10 21.91
N ILE A 37 9.71 7.06 22.92
CA ILE A 37 9.56 6.30 24.17
C ILE A 37 9.99 7.18 25.35
N PRO A 38 9.58 6.88 26.59
CA PRO A 38 9.99 7.67 27.76
C PRO A 38 11.52 7.75 27.89
N GLY A 39 12.07 8.97 27.88
CA GLY A 39 13.52 9.20 27.95
C GLY A 39 14.26 8.88 26.65
N GLY A 40 13.55 8.71 25.54
CA GLY A 40 14.06 8.24 24.26
C GLY A 40 15.19 9.08 23.67
N ARG A 41 15.26 10.38 23.99
CA ARG A 41 16.38 11.26 23.59
C ARG A 41 17.75 10.76 24.07
N ASN A 42 17.78 9.98 25.16
CA ASN A 42 19.02 9.45 25.74
C ASN A 42 19.29 8.00 25.34
N ILE A 43 18.41 7.38 24.57
CA ILE A 43 18.50 5.98 24.16
C ILE A 43 18.96 5.97 22.71
N ARG A 44 20.22 5.61 22.47
CA ARG A 44 20.76 5.46 21.10
C ARG A 44 20.10 4.28 20.40
N VAL A 45 19.90 4.45 19.10
CA VAL A 45 19.53 3.37 18.20
C VAL A 45 20.78 2.53 17.92
N THR A 46 20.65 1.22 18.10
CA THR A 46 21.67 0.19 17.93
C THR A 46 21.13 -0.91 17.02
N GLU A 47 21.99 -1.82 16.56
CA GLU A 47 21.57 -3.00 15.79
C GLU A 47 20.50 -3.83 16.52
N GLU A 48 20.57 -3.89 17.86
CA GLU A 48 19.64 -4.67 18.69
C GLU A 48 18.24 -4.05 18.76
N ASN A 49 18.12 -2.73 18.69
CA ASN A 49 16.86 -2.01 18.90
C ASN A 49 16.34 -1.26 17.65
N LYS A 50 17.06 -1.32 16.51
CA LYS A 50 16.69 -0.59 15.29
C LYS A 50 15.30 -0.96 14.75
N HIS A 51 14.84 -2.20 14.96
CA HIS A 51 13.48 -2.61 14.58
C HIS A 51 12.43 -1.87 15.40
N GLU A 52 12.58 -1.85 16.73
CA GLU A 52 11.68 -1.10 17.61
C GLU A 52 11.69 0.39 17.27
N TYR A 53 12.85 0.96 16.95
CA TYR A 53 12.93 2.35 16.50
C TYR A 53 12.07 2.60 15.24
N VAL A 54 12.16 1.74 14.21
CA VAL A 54 11.30 1.86 13.01
C VAL A 54 9.83 1.80 13.37
N ASP A 55 9.44 0.82 14.19
CA ASP A 55 8.04 0.61 14.58
C ASP A 55 7.50 1.86 15.30
N ARG A 56 8.29 2.45 16.20
CA ARG A 56 7.91 3.67 16.93
C ARG A 56 7.82 4.89 16.03
N VAL A 57 8.77 5.07 15.10
CA VAL A 57 8.71 6.14 14.11
C VAL A 57 7.47 6.00 13.22
N ALA A 58 7.17 4.78 12.76
CA ALA A 58 5.98 4.51 11.95
C ALA A 58 4.69 4.76 12.73
N GLU A 59 4.58 4.24 13.97
CA GLU A 59 3.45 4.47 14.86
C GLU A 59 3.21 5.97 15.08
N HIS A 60 4.28 6.73 15.32
CA HIS A 60 4.18 8.16 15.57
C HIS A 60 3.70 8.95 14.35
N ARG A 61 4.36 8.73 13.21
CA ARG A 61 4.04 9.40 11.94
C ARG A 61 2.62 9.09 11.46
N LEU A 62 2.15 7.86 11.64
CA LEU A 62 0.84 7.42 11.15
C LEU A 62 -0.29 7.69 12.12
N THR A 63 -0.04 7.70 13.44
CA THR A 63 -1.14 7.71 14.42
C THR A 63 -0.93 8.62 15.62
N THR A 64 0.23 8.60 16.30
CA THR A 64 0.37 9.32 17.58
C THR A 64 0.36 10.83 17.40
N ALA A 65 1.06 11.36 16.40
CA ALA A 65 1.12 12.80 16.14
C ALA A 65 -0.26 13.43 15.87
N ILE A 66 -1.17 12.67 15.25
CA ILE A 66 -2.52 13.11 14.86
C ILE A 66 -3.64 12.44 15.68
N ARG A 67 -3.30 11.89 16.86
CA ARG A 67 -4.25 11.15 17.72
C ARG A 67 -5.52 11.95 18.06
N PRO A 68 -5.46 13.24 18.41
CA PRO A 68 -6.67 14.01 18.69
C PRO A 68 -7.65 14.05 17.50
N GLN A 69 -7.14 14.21 16.27
CA GLN A 69 -7.93 14.27 15.05
C GLN A 69 -8.53 12.90 14.72
N ILE A 70 -7.75 11.82 14.86
CA ILE A 70 -8.24 10.45 14.72
C ILE A 70 -9.37 10.18 15.72
N ASN A 71 -9.18 10.53 16.99
CA ASN A 71 -10.18 10.29 18.03
C ASN A 71 -11.47 11.07 17.77
N ALA A 72 -11.38 12.35 17.39
CA ALA A 72 -12.56 13.16 17.07
C ALA A 72 -13.32 12.60 15.85
N PHE A 73 -12.60 12.15 14.81
CA PHE A 73 -13.21 11.48 13.66
C PHE A 73 -13.92 10.19 14.07
N LEU A 74 -13.25 9.33 14.85
CA LEU A 74 -13.82 8.07 15.31
C LEU A 74 -15.01 8.27 16.25
N GLU A 75 -15.00 9.29 17.10
CA GLU A 75 -16.13 9.65 17.96
C GLU A 75 -17.36 9.96 17.10
N GLY A 76 -17.25 10.92 16.18
CA GLY A 76 -18.35 11.28 15.29
C GLY A 76 -18.80 10.14 14.34
N PHE A 77 -17.87 9.32 13.87
CA PHE A 77 -18.20 8.16 13.04
C PHE A 77 -18.98 7.11 13.85
N ASN A 78 -18.53 6.81 15.07
CA ASN A 78 -19.14 5.79 15.93
C ASN A 78 -20.47 6.23 16.56
N GLU A 79 -20.77 7.54 16.60
CA GLU A 79 -22.11 8.05 16.93
C GLU A 79 -23.17 7.59 15.93
N LEU A 80 -22.80 7.42 14.66
CA LEU A 80 -23.70 7.00 13.59
C LEU A 80 -23.66 5.49 13.32
N ILE A 81 -22.47 4.89 13.38
CA ILE A 81 -22.24 3.48 13.04
C ILE A 81 -21.52 2.78 14.20
N PRO A 82 -22.17 1.85 14.91
CA PRO A 82 -21.53 1.10 16.00
C PRO A 82 -20.24 0.38 15.55
N ARG A 83 -19.20 0.46 16.39
CA ARG A 83 -17.87 -0.08 16.09
C ARG A 83 -17.90 -1.58 15.79
N GLU A 84 -18.76 -2.34 16.47
CA GLU A 84 -18.87 -3.78 16.31
C GLU A 84 -19.38 -4.16 14.91
N LEU A 85 -20.20 -3.30 14.30
CA LEU A 85 -20.73 -3.53 12.95
C LEU A 85 -19.68 -3.23 11.88
N ILE A 86 -18.83 -2.22 12.10
CA ILE A 86 -17.81 -1.85 11.12
C ILE A 86 -16.57 -2.76 11.21
N SER A 87 -16.28 -3.33 12.38
CA SER A 87 -15.11 -4.18 12.61
C SER A 87 -15.12 -5.54 11.89
N ILE A 88 -16.23 -5.89 11.23
CA ILE A 88 -16.30 -7.12 10.42
C ILE A 88 -15.61 -6.97 9.06
N PHE A 89 -15.40 -5.73 8.61
CA PHE A 89 -14.78 -5.40 7.33
C PHE A 89 -13.29 -5.09 7.54
N ASN A 90 -12.45 -5.52 6.59
CA ASN A 90 -11.08 -5.03 6.51
C ASN A 90 -11.02 -3.61 5.90
N ASP A 91 -9.83 -3.00 5.82
CA ASP A 91 -9.65 -1.64 5.31
C ASP A 91 -10.09 -1.48 3.84
N LYS A 92 -9.87 -2.49 3.00
CA LYS A 92 -10.26 -2.48 1.58
C LYS A 92 -11.76 -2.61 1.39
N GLU A 93 -12.39 -3.49 2.14
CA GLU A 93 -13.84 -3.66 2.16
C GLU A 93 -14.55 -2.42 2.70
N LEU A 94 -13.97 -1.80 3.74
CA LEU A 94 -14.46 -0.54 4.28
C LEU A 94 -14.38 0.60 3.25
N GLU A 95 -13.27 0.68 2.49
CA GLU A 95 -13.15 1.64 1.38
C GLU A 95 -14.27 1.45 0.35
N LEU A 96 -14.55 0.20 -0.05
CA LEU A 96 -15.61 -0.11 -1.02
C LEU A 96 -17.00 0.16 -0.45
N LEU A 97 -17.22 -0.10 0.83
CA LEU A 97 -18.50 0.17 1.50
C LEU A 97 -18.81 1.67 1.52
N ILE A 98 -17.80 2.51 1.78
CA ILE A 98 -17.96 3.96 1.87
C ILE A 98 -17.99 4.60 0.47
N SER A 99 -17.11 4.16 -0.44
CA SER A 99 -16.91 4.79 -1.76
C SER A 99 -17.78 4.20 -2.86
N GLY A 100 -18.35 3.01 -2.64
CA GLY A 100 -19.07 2.22 -3.63
C GLY A 100 -18.13 1.42 -4.55
N LEU A 101 -18.72 0.52 -5.34
CA LEU A 101 -18.02 -0.21 -6.38
C LEU A 101 -17.90 0.65 -7.65
N PRO A 102 -16.67 1.03 -8.08
CA PRO A 102 -16.47 1.75 -9.33
C PRO A 102 -16.84 0.86 -10.52
N ASP A 103 -17.27 1.48 -11.62
CA ASP A 103 -17.29 0.80 -12.91
C ASP A 103 -15.90 0.94 -13.54
N ILE A 104 -15.16 -0.16 -13.59
CA ILE A 104 -13.76 -0.17 -14.03
C ILE A 104 -13.71 -0.57 -15.50
N ASP A 105 -13.35 0.38 -16.35
CA ASP A 105 -13.06 0.15 -17.76
C ASP A 105 -11.67 -0.50 -17.91
N LEU A 106 -11.66 -1.82 -18.04
CA LEU A 106 -10.44 -2.59 -18.22
C LEU A 106 -9.82 -2.43 -19.61
N ASP A 107 -10.60 -2.04 -20.62
CA ASP A 107 -10.07 -1.78 -21.95
C ASP A 107 -9.27 -0.47 -21.96
N ASP A 108 -9.77 0.55 -21.24
CA ASP A 108 -9.02 1.79 -20.99
C ASP A 108 -7.75 1.53 -20.16
N LEU A 109 -7.85 0.76 -19.07
CA LEU A 109 -6.67 0.38 -18.27
C LEU A 109 -5.62 -0.33 -19.13
N LYS A 110 -6.04 -1.32 -19.92
CA LYS A 110 -5.17 -2.10 -20.80
C LYS A 110 -4.47 -1.24 -21.86
N THR A 111 -5.18 -0.28 -22.44
CA THR A 111 -4.65 0.67 -23.43
C THR A 111 -3.60 1.59 -22.82
N ASN A 112 -3.74 1.91 -21.54
CA ASN A 112 -2.83 2.77 -20.79
C ASN A 112 -1.80 1.98 -19.94
N THR A 113 -1.57 0.70 -20.24
CA THR A 113 -0.60 -0.13 -19.49
C THR A 113 0.77 -0.15 -20.15
N GLU A 114 1.82 -0.01 -19.35
CA GLU A 114 3.21 -0.19 -19.77
C GLU A 114 3.75 -1.57 -19.39
N TYR A 115 4.68 -2.10 -20.17
CA TYR A 115 5.23 -3.46 -19.98
C TYR A 115 6.76 -3.40 -19.91
N SER A 116 7.33 -4.04 -18.89
CA SER A 116 8.78 -4.16 -18.70
C SER A 116 9.18 -5.63 -18.59
N GLY A 117 10.11 -6.09 -19.42
CA GLY A 117 10.48 -7.51 -19.51
C GLY A 117 9.39 -8.43 -20.12
N TYR A 118 8.21 -7.89 -20.41
CA TYR A 118 7.13 -8.50 -21.17
C TYR A 118 6.76 -7.66 -22.40
N SER A 119 5.94 -8.24 -23.26
CA SER A 119 5.27 -7.55 -24.35
C SER A 119 3.78 -7.87 -24.35
N ILE A 120 2.98 -7.11 -25.08
CA ILE A 120 1.55 -7.39 -25.28
C ILE A 120 1.32 -8.79 -25.90
N ALA A 121 2.31 -9.31 -26.65
CA ALA A 121 2.27 -10.63 -27.27
C ALA A 121 2.70 -11.77 -26.33
N SER A 122 3.20 -11.46 -25.12
CA SER A 122 3.62 -12.48 -24.16
C SER A 122 2.41 -13.29 -23.69
N PRO A 123 2.46 -14.64 -23.69
CA PRO A 123 1.32 -15.48 -23.29
C PRO A 123 0.78 -15.14 -21.90
N VAL A 124 1.68 -14.91 -20.94
CA VAL A 124 1.34 -14.51 -19.56
C VAL A 124 0.54 -13.20 -19.52
N VAL A 125 0.88 -12.22 -20.36
CA VAL A 125 0.14 -10.95 -20.45
C VAL A 125 -1.24 -11.13 -21.08
N GLN A 126 -1.34 -11.99 -22.10
CA GLN A 126 -2.64 -12.30 -22.71
C GLN A 126 -3.57 -13.01 -21.72
N TRP A 127 -3.04 -14.01 -21.01
CA TRP A 127 -3.76 -14.70 -19.94
C TRP A 127 -4.19 -13.75 -18.83
N PHE A 128 -3.29 -12.86 -18.37
CA PHE A 128 -3.60 -11.84 -17.38
C PHE A 128 -4.84 -11.02 -17.78
N TRP A 129 -4.87 -10.46 -18.98
CA TRP A 129 -6.01 -9.66 -19.43
C TRP A 129 -7.29 -10.49 -19.60
N GLU A 130 -7.19 -11.72 -20.10
CA GLU A 130 -8.35 -12.62 -20.19
C GLU A 130 -8.94 -12.94 -18.81
N ILE A 131 -8.09 -13.10 -17.80
CA ILE A 131 -8.51 -13.40 -16.42
C ILE A 131 -9.15 -12.16 -15.79
N VAL A 132 -8.48 -11.01 -15.85
CA VAL A 132 -8.98 -9.76 -15.25
C VAL A 132 -10.27 -9.30 -15.92
N GLN A 133 -10.44 -9.53 -17.24
CA GLN A 133 -11.72 -9.26 -17.92
C GLN A 133 -12.88 -10.09 -17.36
N GLY A 134 -12.59 -11.32 -16.93
CA GLY A 134 -13.55 -12.26 -16.35
C GLY A 134 -13.84 -12.04 -14.86
N PHE A 135 -13.18 -11.09 -14.20
CA PHE A 135 -13.41 -10.78 -12.79
C PHE A 135 -14.82 -10.23 -12.53
N SER A 136 -15.32 -10.54 -11.34
CA SER A 136 -16.50 -9.87 -10.77
C SER A 136 -16.24 -8.36 -10.60
N LYS A 137 -17.27 -7.56 -10.35
CA LYS A 137 -17.07 -6.12 -10.11
C LYS A 137 -16.23 -5.89 -8.86
N GLU A 138 -16.46 -6.71 -7.85
CA GLU A 138 -15.74 -6.72 -6.60
C GLU A 138 -14.27 -7.08 -6.80
N ASP A 139 -13.97 -8.10 -7.60
CA ASP A 139 -12.58 -8.52 -7.84
C ASP A 139 -11.82 -7.54 -8.74
N LYS A 140 -12.51 -6.85 -9.65
CA LYS A 140 -11.91 -5.72 -10.38
C LYS A 140 -11.53 -4.59 -9.43
N ALA A 141 -12.39 -4.26 -8.47
CA ALA A 141 -12.12 -3.22 -7.49
C ALA A 141 -10.96 -3.61 -6.55
N ARG A 142 -10.93 -4.86 -6.07
CA ARG A 142 -9.81 -5.41 -5.29
C ARG A 142 -8.51 -5.42 -6.07
N PHE A 143 -8.55 -5.81 -7.34
CA PHE A 143 -7.38 -5.76 -8.22
C PHE A 143 -6.85 -4.33 -8.36
N LEU A 144 -7.73 -3.34 -8.56
CA LEU A 144 -7.31 -1.96 -8.67
C LEU A 144 -6.70 -1.44 -7.34
N GLN A 145 -7.30 -1.78 -6.21
CA GLN A 145 -6.75 -1.50 -4.88
C GLN A 145 -5.38 -2.17 -4.68
N PHE A 146 -5.21 -3.41 -5.14
CA PHE A 146 -3.98 -4.15 -5.02
C PHE A 146 -2.83 -3.45 -5.76
N VAL A 147 -3.07 -2.96 -6.98
CA VAL A 147 -2.00 -2.37 -7.82
C VAL A 147 -1.83 -0.86 -7.65
N THR A 148 -2.85 -0.12 -7.21
CA THR A 148 -2.80 1.35 -7.08
C THR A 148 -2.97 1.86 -5.64
N GLY A 149 -3.37 0.99 -4.71
CA GLY A 149 -3.66 1.35 -3.32
C GLY A 149 -5.08 1.87 -3.07
N THR A 150 -5.86 2.15 -4.13
CA THR A 150 -7.25 2.63 -4.04
C THR A 150 -8.14 1.98 -5.10
N SER A 151 -9.44 1.94 -4.82
CA SER A 151 -10.48 1.57 -5.78
C SER A 151 -10.89 2.75 -6.69
N LYS A 152 -10.40 3.96 -6.46
CA LYS A 152 -10.82 5.15 -7.20
C LYS A 152 -10.21 5.20 -8.60
N VAL A 153 -11.06 5.28 -9.62
CA VAL A 153 -10.65 5.55 -11.01
C VAL A 153 -10.54 7.07 -11.23
N PRO A 154 -9.47 7.58 -11.88
CA PRO A 154 -9.39 9.00 -12.25
C PRO A 154 -10.56 9.42 -13.14
N LEU A 155 -11.08 10.63 -12.93
CA LEU A 155 -12.22 11.14 -13.71
C LEU A 155 -11.92 11.22 -15.22
N GLU A 156 -10.65 11.44 -15.57
CA GLU A 156 -10.18 11.56 -16.96
C GLU A 156 -9.69 10.22 -17.56
N GLY A 157 -9.89 9.10 -16.84
CA GLY A 157 -9.48 7.76 -17.27
C GLY A 157 -8.07 7.36 -16.82
N PHE A 158 -7.65 6.16 -17.19
CA PHE A 158 -6.38 5.55 -16.74
C PHE A 158 -5.13 6.18 -17.37
N SER A 159 -5.28 7.04 -18.38
CA SER A 159 -4.16 7.83 -18.91
C SER A 159 -3.62 8.84 -17.89
N GLU A 160 -4.46 9.29 -16.96
CA GLU A 160 -4.15 10.31 -15.95
C GLU A 160 -3.91 9.71 -14.55
N LEU A 161 -3.66 8.41 -14.48
CA LEU A 161 -3.33 7.72 -13.24
C LEU A 161 -2.10 8.38 -12.58
N GLN A 162 -2.17 8.63 -11.28
CA GLN A 162 -1.12 9.30 -10.51
C GLN A 162 -0.34 8.27 -9.68
N GLY A 163 0.96 8.46 -9.56
CA GLY A 163 1.84 7.78 -8.61
C GLY A 163 2.50 8.79 -7.67
N ILE A 164 3.50 8.35 -6.93
CA ILE A 164 4.19 9.17 -5.92
C ILE A 164 4.90 10.42 -6.50
N SER A 165 5.35 10.35 -7.76
CA SER A 165 6.11 11.40 -8.43
C SER A 165 5.33 12.17 -9.49
N GLY A 166 4.00 12.03 -9.51
CA GLY A 166 3.11 12.63 -10.52
C GLY A 166 2.49 11.58 -11.45
N PRO A 167 2.15 11.94 -12.71
CA PRO A 167 1.51 11.02 -13.65
C PRO A 167 2.31 9.73 -13.84
N GLN A 168 1.68 8.60 -13.53
CA GLN A 168 2.28 7.27 -13.55
C GLN A 168 1.24 6.25 -14.00
N ARG A 169 1.40 5.74 -15.21
CA ARG A 169 0.54 4.70 -15.78
C ARG A 169 0.65 3.39 -15.01
N PHE A 170 -0.36 2.53 -15.16
CA PHE A 170 -0.28 1.16 -14.68
C PHE A 170 0.82 0.39 -15.44
N GLN A 171 1.61 -0.41 -14.73
CA GLN A 171 2.75 -1.11 -15.30
C GLN A 171 2.74 -2.58 -14.91
N ILE A 172 3.10 -3.45 -15.87
CA ILE A 172 3.34 -4.87 -15.62
C ILE A 172 4.80 -5.19 -15.87
N HIS A 173 5.51 -5.57 -14.82
CA HIS A 173 6.92 -5.92 -14.85
C HIS A 173 7.08 -7.44 -14.74
N LYS A 174 8.01 -7.99 -15.51
CA LYS A 174 8.40 -9.40 -15.36
C LYS A 174 9.14 -9.59 -14.04
N ALA A 175 8.56 -10.36 -13.14
CA ALA A 175 9.22 -10.77 -11.92
C ALA A 175 10.16 -11.94 -12.22
N TYR A 176 11.48 -11.69 -12.10
CA TYR A 176 12.49 -12.73 -12.28
C TYR A 176 12.60 -13.56 -11.00
N GLY A 177 12.24 -14.84 -11.08
CA GLY A 177 12.26 -15.72 -9.93
C GLY A 177 11.43 -16.99 -10.11
N SER A 178 11.06 -17.60 -8.99
CA SER A 178 10.23 -18.80 -8.97
C SER A 178 8.82 -18.50 -9.46
N THR A 179 8.29 -19.35 -10.34
CA THR A 179 6.90 -19.30 -10.80
C THR A 179 5.89 -19.74 -9.73
N ASN A 180 6.37 -20.13 -8.55
CA ASN A 180 5.52 -20.41 -7.38
C ASN A 180 5.24 -19.16 -6.54
N HIS A 181 5.94 -18.05 -6.78
CA HIS A 181 5.70 -16.81 -6.05
C HIS A 181 4.35 -16.19 -6.45
N LEU A 182 3.74 -15.48 -5.52
CA LEU A 182 2.58 -14.64 -5.81
C LEU A 182 3.01 -13.39 -6.59
N PRO A 183 2.11 -12.79 -7.38
CA PRO A 183 2.35 -11.45 -7.90
C PRO A 183 2.50 -10.48 -6.73
N SER A 184 3.37 -9.48 -6.89
CA SER A 184 3.56 -8.40 -5.91
C SER A 184 3.23 -7.06 -6.53
N ALA A 185 2.78 -6.11 -5.72
CA ALA A 185 2.41 -4.78 -6.18
C ALA A 185 3.18 -3.69 -5.44
N HIS A 186 3.52 -2.63 -6.16
CA HIS A 186 4.09 -1.40 -5.62
C HIS A 186 3.15 -0.26 -5.95
N THR A 187 2.23 0.01 -5.02
CA THR A 187 1.12 0.95 -5.22
C THR A 187 1.58 2.36 -5.52
N CYS A 188 2.70 2.81 -4.92
CA CYS A 188 3.30 4.12 -5.20
C CYS A 188 3.66 4.34 -6.69
N PHE A 189 3.87 3.26 -7.44
CA PHE A 189 4.28 3.29 -8.84
C PHE A 189 3.23 2.70 -9.79
N ASN A 190 2.06 2.33 -9.29
CA ASN A 190 1.03 1.60 -10.04
C ASN A 190 1.62 0.36 -10.74
N GLN A 191 2.49 -0.37 -10.05
CA GLN A 191 3.28 -1.46 -10.66
C GLN A 191 2.86 -2.82 -10.13
N LEU A 192 2.65 -3.77 -11.04
CA LEU A 192 2.48 -5.19 -10.79
C LEU A 192 3.71 -5.96 -11.26
N ASP A 193 4.39 -6.61 -10.34
CA ASP A 193 5.42 -7.60 -10.66
C ASP A 193 4.76 -8.96 -10.86
N LEU A 194 4.78 -9.44 -12.09
CA LEU A 194 4.10 -10.66 -12.52
C LEU A 194 5.13 -11.75 -12.85
N PRO A 195 5.15 -12.88 -12.12
CA PRO A 195 5.97 -14.03 -12.47
C PRO A 195 5.56 -14.66 -13.82
N GLU A 196 6.52 -15.33 -14.47
CA GLU A 196 6.28 -16.03 -15.74
C GLU A 196 5.62 -17.40 -15.50
N TYR A 197 4.34 -17.38 -15.09
CA TYR A 197 3.56 -18.57 -14.84
C TYR A 197 3.50 -19.49 -16.07
N THR A 198 3.44 -20.80 -15.82
CA THR A 198 3.50 -21.82 -16.87
C THR A 198 2.15 -22.16 -17.47
N SER A 199 1.05 -21.76 -16.81
CA SER A 199 -0.31 -21.91 -17.33
C SER A 199 -1.24 -20.76 -16.92
N LYS A 200 -2.35 -20.61 -17.65
CA LYS A 200 -3.40 -19.64 -17.34
C LYS A 200 -4.05 -19.93 -16.00
N GLU A 201 -4.30 -21.20 -15.69
CA GLU A 201 -4.92 -21.64 -14.44
C GLU A 201 -4.04 -21.26 -13.23
N GLN A 202 -2.73 -21.46 -13.35
CA GLN A 202 -1.78 -21.05 -12.32
C GLN A 202 -1.81 -19.53 -12.13
N LEU A 203 -1.81 -18.75 -13.21
CA LEU A 203 -1.89 -17.29 -13.12
C LEU A 203 -3.18 -16.86 -12.41
N GLN A 204 -4.32 -17.45 -12.79
CA GLN A 204 -5.62 -17.12 -12.21
C GLN A 204 -5.66 -17.41 -10.71
N GLU A 205 -5.22 -18.60 -10.30
CA GLU A 205 -5.18 -18.99 -8.89
C GLU A 205 -4.31 -18.02 -8.08
N ARG A 206 -3.09 -17.73 -8.57
CA ARG A 206 -2.11 -16.89 -7.86
C ARG A 206 -2.53 -15.43 -7.80
N LEU A 207 -3.12 -14.92 -8.89
CA LEU A 207 -3.61 -13.54 -8.95
C LEU A 207 -4.82 -13.35 -8.04
N LEU A 208 -5.78 -14.27 -8.05
CA LEU A 208 -6.92 -14.22 -7.13
C LEU A 208 -6.44 -14.29 -5.68
N LEU A 209 -5.55 -15.22 -5.36
CA LEU A 209 -4.98 -15.31 -4.02
C LEU A 209 -4.32 -13.99 -3.61
N ALA A 210 -3.51 -13.38 -4.47
CA ALA A 210 -2.87 -12.11 -4.15
C ALA A 210 -3.86 -10.97 -3.90
N ILE A 211 -4.90 -10.79 -4.73
CA ILE A 211 -5.85 -9.67 -4.54
C ILE A 211 -6.80 -9.89 -3.34
N HIS A 212 -6.95 -11.11 -2.86
CA HIS A 212 -7.75 -11.44 -1.67
C HIS A 212 -6.93 -11.47 -0.38
N GLU A 213 -5.69 -11.97 -0.43
CA GLU A 213 -4.84 -12.24 0.73
C GLU A 213 -3.76 -11.18 0.97
N ALA A 214 -3.50 -10.25 0.03
CA ALA A 214 -2.56 -9.13 0.25
C ALA A 214 -2.96 -8.20 1.41
N ASN A 215 -4.05 -8.50 2.10
CA ASN A 215 -4.55 -7.84 3.31
C ASN A 215 -3.85 -8.34 4.60
N GLU A 216 -3.28 -9.55 4.60
CA GLU A 216 -2.38 -9.99 5.68
C GLU A 216 -0.96 -9.54 5.34
N GLY A 217 -0.66 -8.26 5.56
CA GLY A 217 0.72 -7.76 5.44
C GLY A 217 1.64 -8.66 6.27
N PHE A 218 2.71 -9.20 5.65
CA PHE A 218 3.66 -10.20 6.18
C PHE A 218 3.61 -10.42 7.70
N GLY A 219 2.56 -11.11 8.15
CA GLY A 219 2.36 -11.49 9.52
C GLY A 219 3.05 -12.82 9.70
N PHE A 220 4.30 -12.80 10.16
CA PHE A 220 4.75 -13.94 10.95
C PHE A 220 3.80 -14.01 12.16
N GLY A 221 2.99 -15.06 12.20
CA GLY A 221 2.21 -15.39 13.39
C GLY A 221 3.08 -15.68 14.60
#